data_AF-X1JKI7-F1
#
_entry.id   AF-X1JKI7-F1
#
_cell.length_a   1.000
_cell.length_b   1.000
_cell.length_c   1.000
_cell.angle_alpha   90.00
_cell.angle_beta   90.00
_cell.angle_gamma   90.00
#
_symmetry.space_group_name_H-M   'P 1'
#
loop_
_entity.id
_entity.type
_entity.pdbx_description
1 polymer ?
#
loop_
_entity_poly.entity_id
_entity_poly.type
_entity_poly.pdbx_seq_one_letter_code
_entity_poly.pdbx_strand_id
1 'polypeptide(L)'
;ALGGVESVLVGNYTRADDIFRINITLQEGSSGELIGSESVEGQGEKDFYAMVDELTKKVKTNFELSEAQIATDIDEEVGKITTDFPEAYKHYSLGRTYHLNGDYQRGIESMLKAVEIDPEFAMAYRSLASSYANMGFGPARKNARQKAFELRDRVSDRERFLIEGDYYWSAEKTFDKAIEAYSGLLELYP
;
A
#
# COMPACT_ATOMS: atom_id res chain seq x y z
N ALA A 1 25.64 9.07 -9.61
CA ALA A 1 24.42 9.36 -10.39
C ALA A 1 23.28 8.57 -9.75
N LEU A 2 22.37 9.26 -9.06
CA LEU A 2 21.15 8.66 -8.52
C LEU A 2 20.25 8.27 -9.70
N GLY A 3 20.34 7.03 -10.16
CA GLY A 3 19.26 6.24 -10.79
C GLY A 3 18.37 6.82 -11.90
N GLY A 4 18.66 7.97 -12.52
CA GLY A 4 17.75 8.60 -13.49
C GLY A 4 16.44 9.13 -12.89
N VAL A 5 16.42 9.40 -11.58
CA VAL A 5 15.23 9.96 -10.90
C VAL A 5 15.19 11.47 -11.14
N GLU A 6 14.18 11.95 -11.88
CA GLU A 6 14.01 13.37 -12.22
C GLU A 6 13.50 14.20 -11.03
N SER A 7 12.62 13.64 -10.20
CA SER A 7 12.07 14.33 -9.04
C SER A 7 11.80 13.40 -7.87
N VAL A 8 11.88 13.92 -6.66
CA VAL A 8 11.68 13.20 -5.39
C VAL A 8 10.62 13.91 -4.58
N LEU A 9 9.58 13.19 -4.17
CA LEU A 9 8.57 13.69 -3.23
C LEU A 9 8.96 13.28 -1.80
N VAL A 10 9.13 14.27 -0.93
CA VAL A 10 9.49 14.07 0.48
C VAL A 10 8.34 14.54 1.37
N GLY A 11 7.87 13.67 2.25
CA GLY A 11 6.80 13.98 3.20
C GLY A 11 7.30 14.08 4.64
N ASN A 12 6.70 14.98 5.42
CA ASN A 12 6.79 15.01 6.88
C ASN A 12 5.43 15.29 7.48
N TYR A 13 5.25 14.94 8.76
CA TYR A 13 4.08 15.36 9.51
C TYR A 13 4.48 15.93 10.87
N THR A 14 3.69 16.87 11.36
CA THR A 14 3.79 17.41 12.71
C THR A 14 2.46 17.24 13.43
N ARG A 15 2.53 17.13 14.76
CA ARG A 15 1.34 17.07 15.62
C ARG A 15 1.48 18.04 16.78
N ALA A 16 0.48 18.89 16.97
CA ALA A 16 0.34 19.74 18.15
C ALA A 16 -1.06 19.51 18.74
N ASP A 17 -1.12 19.00 19.96
CA ASP A 17 -2.35 18.48 20.55
C ASP A 17 -3.07 17.49 19.61
N ASP A 18 -4.29 17.81 19.19
CA ASP A 18 -5.12 17.01 18.28
C ASP A 18 -5.01 17.48 16.82
N ILE A 19 -4.15 18.45 16.51
CA ILE A 19 -3.96 18.98 15.16
C ILE A 19 -2.79 18.25 14.51
N PHE A 20 -3.07 17.60 13.38
CA PHE A 20 -2.08 17.02 12.50
C PHE A 20 -1.86 17.92 11.30
N ARG A 21 -0.60 18.09 10.90
CA ARG A 21 -0.23 18.74 9.65
C ARG A 21 0.65 17.79 8.85
N ILE A 22 0.31 17.53 7.60
CA ILE A 22 1.17 16.80 6.66
C ILE A 22 1.70 17.82 5.66
N ASN A 23 3.02 17.87 5.51
CA ASN A 23 3.69 18.67 4.49
C ASN A 23 4.40 17.73 3.51
N ILE A 24 4.33 18.07 2.24
CA ILE A 24 5.09 17.40 1.19
C ILE A 24 5.89 18.42 0.39
N THR A 25 7.01 17.96 -0.12
CA THR A 25 7.96 18.78 -0.86
C THR A 25 8.42 17.99 -2.07
N LEU A 26 8.20 18.52 -3.25
CA LEU A 26 8.75 17.99 -4.49
C LEU A 26 10.10 18.66 -4.74
N GLN A 27 11.13 17.85 -4.96
CA GLN A 27 12.50 18.31 -5.18
C GLN A 27 13.04 17.71 -6.48
N GLU A 28 13.90 18.44 -7.17
CA GLU A 28 14.65 17.90 -8.30
C GLU A 28 15.60 16.79 -7.80
N GLY A 29 15.54 15.61 -8.41
CA GLY A 29 16.29 14.43 -7.92
C GLY A 29 17.80 14.55 -8.05
N SER A 30 18.29 15.42 -8.94
CA SER A 30 19.71 15.63 -9.21
C SER A 30 20.36 16.62 -8.25
N SER A 31 19.64 17.69 -7.87
CA SER A 31 20.16 18.84 -7.13
C SER A 31 19.58 18.97 -5.71
N GLY A 32 18.39 18.40 -5.47
CA GLY A 32 17.60 18.65 -4.27
C GLY A 32 16.90 20.01 -4.25
N GLU A 33 16.93 20.76 -5.37
CA GLU A 33 16.25 22.05 -5.48
C GLU A 33 14.74 21.88 -5.32
N LEU A 34 14.11 22.82 -4.62
CA LEU A 34 12.68 22.82 -4.36
C LEU A 34 11.91 23.14 -5.65
N ILE A 35 11.09 22.19 -6.12
CA ILE A 35 10.13 22.39 -7.21
C ILE A 35 8.83 22.98 -6.64
N GLY A 36 8.35 22.44 -5.52
CA GLY A 36 7.13 22.92 -4.88
C GLY A 36 6.85 22.25 -3.54
N SER A 37 5.90 22.79 -2.78
CA SER A 37 5.50 22.22 -1.51
C SER A 37 4.01 22.42 -1.25
N GLU A 38 3.38 21.41 -0.65
CA GLU A 38 1.97 21.44 -0.27
C GLU A 38 1.79 21.03 1.18
N SER A 39 0.69 21.48 1.78
CA SER A 39 0.33 21.05 3.13
C SER A 39 -1.18 20.96 3.34
N VAL A 40 -1.54 20.07 4.25
CA VAL A 40 -2.91 19.84 4.71
C VAL A 40 -2.90 19.74 6.23
N GLU A 41 -3.97 20.21 6.86
CA GLU A 41 -4.17 20.15 8.31
C GLU A 41 -5.50 19.44 8.59
N GLY A 42 -5.54 18.66 9.67
CA GLY A 42 -6.73 17.94 10.10
C GLY A 42 -6.74 17.73 11.61
N GLN A 43 -7.91 17.38 12.15
CA GLN A 43 -8.15 17.25 13.58
C GLN A 43 -8.42 15.79 13.97
N GLY A 44 -7.45 15.21 14.66
CA GLY A 44 -7.48 13.83 15.13
C GLY A 44 -7.22 12.80 14.02
N GLU A 45 -7.03 11.54 14.45
CA GLU A 45 -6.66 10.44 13.54
C GLU A 45 -7.74 10.13 12.48
N LYS A 46 -9.01 10.46 12.77
CA LYS A 46 -10.14 10.24 11.85
C LYS A 46 -10.04 11.07 10.56
N ASP A 47 -9.40 12.24 10.62
CA ASP A 47 -9.28 13.15 9.48
C ASP A 47 -8.13 12.72 8.56
N PHE A 48 -7.30 11.75 8.97
CA PHE A 48 -6.08 11.36 8.26
C PHE A 48 -6.36 10.95 6.79
N TYR A 49 -7.43 10.19 6.53
CA TYR A 49 -7.78 9.80 5.16
C TYR A 49 -8.18 11.01 4.30
N ALA A 50 -9.02 11.90 4.84
CA ALA A 50 -9.42 13.12 4.13
C ALA A 50 -8.22 14.04 3.86
N MET A 51 -7.28 14.12 4.81
CA MET A 51 -6.03 14.85 4.63
C MET A 51 -5.22 14.26 3.47
N VAL A 52 -5.07 12.93 3.40
CA VAL A 52 -4.34 12.27 2.30
C VAL A 52 -5.05 12.52 0.96
N ASP A 53 -6.38 12.42 0.90
CA ASP A 53 -7.14 12.67 -0.34
C ASP A 53 -6.99 14.13 -0.83
N GLU A 54 -7.05 15.11 0.08
CA GLU A 54 -6.80 16.51 -0.24
C GLU A 54 -5.37 16.73 -0.72
N LEU A 55 -4.40 16.11 -0.05
CA LEU A 55 -2.99 16.22 -0.40
C LEU A 55 -2.70 15.63 -1.78
N THR A 56 -3.28 14.47 -2.10
CA THR A 56 -3.22 13.86 -3.44
C THR A 56 -3.76 14.80 -4.52
N LYS A 57 -4.91 15.46 -4.28
CA LYS A 57 -5.45 16.46 -5.22
C LYS A 57 -4.50 17.65 -5.40
N LYS A 58 -3.90 18.15 -4.32
CA LYS A 58 -2.93 19.25 -4.38
C LYS A 58 -1.67 18.87 -5.16
N VAL A 59 -1.14 17.66 -4.95
CA VAL A 59 -0.03 17.10 -5.73
C VAL A 59 -0.37 17.08 -7.22
N LYS A 60 -1.51 16.51 -7.59
CA LYS A 60 -1.96 16.42 -8.99
C LYS A 60 -2.10 17.81 -9.64
N THR A 61 -2.61 18.79 -8.90
CA THR A 61 -2.90 20.12 -9.44
C THR A 61 -1.66 21.00 -9.53
N ASN A 62 -0.82 20.98 -8.50
CA ASN A 62 0.16 22.05 -8.28
C ASN A 62 1.59 21.65 -8.68
N PHE A 63 1.87 20.37 -8.91
CA PHE A 63 3.20 19.91 -9.30
C PHE A 63 3.35 19.65 -10.80
N GLU A 64 2.43 20.17 -11.63
CA GLU A 64 2.48 20.10 -13.11
C GLU A 64 2.80 18.69 -13.64
N LEU A 65 2.34 17.65 -12.92
CA LEU A 65 2.56 16.27 -13.31
C LEU A 65 1.88 16.03 -14.66
N SER A 66 2.63 15.47 -15.61
CA SER A 66 2.09 15.13 -16.93
C SER A 66 0.96 14.11 -16.83
N GLU A 67 0.06 14.08 -17.82
CA GLU A 67 -0.99 13.06 -17.88
C GLU A 67 -0.42 11.64 -17.78
N ALA A 68 0.79 11.38 -18.29
CA ALA A 68 1.47 10.10 -18.14
C ALA A 68 1.96 9.82 -16.70
N GLN A 69 2.36 10.85 -15.96
CA GLN A 69 2.76 10.74 -14.55
C GLN A 69 1.56 10.56 -13.60
N ILE A 70 0.36 10.98 -14.03
CA ILE A 70 -0.91 10.79 -13.30
C ILE A 70 -1.72 9.61 -13.87
N ALA A 71 -1.35 9.06 -15.04
CA ALA A 71 -2.10 8.00 -15.73
C ALA A 71 -2.20 6.69 -14.94
N THR A 72 -1.25 6.45 -14.03
CA THR A 72 -1.25 5.30 -13.11
C THR A 72 -1.95 5.59 -11.78
N ASP A 73 -2.42 6.83 -11.61
CA ASP A 73 -3.12 7.27 -10.41
C ASP A 73 -4.59 6.86 -10.51
N ILE A 74 -4.92 5.82 -9.75
CA ILE A 74 -6.31 5.39 -9.61
C ILE A 74 -6.97 6.38 -8.66
N ASP A 75 -7.94 7.14 -9.17
CA ASP A 75 -8.83 8.07 -8.46
C ASP A 75 -9.78 7.35 -7.47
N GLU A 76 -9.27 6.41 -6.67
CA GLU A 76 -10.00 5.81 -5.56
C GLU A 76 -9.49 6.36 -4.22
N GLU A 77 -10.42 6.89 -3.42
CA GLU A 77 -10.18 7.45 -2.08
C GLU A 77 -9.37 6.48 -1.22
N VAL A 78 -8.40 7.00 -0.46
CA VAL A 78 -7.48 6.16 0.34
C VAL A 78 -8.23 5.26 1.35
N GLY A 79 -9.41 5.70 1.80
CA GLY A 79 -10.33 4.92 2.63
C GLY A 79 -10.88 3.65 1.96
N LYS A 80 -10.97 3.59 0.62
CA LYS A 80 -11.44 2.42 -0.14
C LYS A 80 -10.34 1.45 -0.56
N ILE A 81 -9.06 1.79 -0.35
CA ILE A 81 -7.97 1.07 -1.02
C ILE A 81 -7.75 -0.33 -0.42
N THR A 82 -7.98 -0.54 0.90
CA THR A 82 -7.66 -1.84 1.52
C THR A 82 -8.39 -2.21 2.82
N THR A 83 -8.67 -1.26 3.74
CA THR A 83 -9.45 -1.47 4.98
C THR A 83 -10.04 -0.14 5.48
N ASP A 84 -11.27 -0.18 5.99
CA ASP A 84 -11.95 0.97 6.61
C ASP A 84 -11.52 1.21 8.08
N PHE A 85 -10.65 0.34 8.62
CA PHE A 85 -10.24 0.36 10.03
C PHE A 85 -8.81 0.90 10.18
N PRO A 86 -8.61 2.17 10.60
CA PRO A 86 -7.28 2.75 10.78
C PRO A 86 -6.36 1.92 11.66
N GLU A 87 -6.91 1.30 12.72
CA GLU A 87 -6.13 0.49 13.66
C GLU A 87 -5.68 -0.84 13.04
N ALA A 88 -6.52 -1.46 12.20
CA ALA A 88 -6.11 -2.61 11.40
C ALA A 88 -4.99 -2.22 10.43
N TYR A 89 -5.13 -1.10 9.73
CA TYR A 89 -4.12 -0.58 8.80
C TYR A 89 -2.77 -0.30 9.50
N LYS A 90 -2.80 0.27 10.71
CA LYS A 90 -1.61 0.52 11.52
C LYS A 90 -0.87 -0.77 11.87
N HIS A 91 -1.60 -1.79 12.32
CA HIS A 91 -1.05 -3.10 12.61
C HIS A 91 -0.48 -3.79 11.38
N TYR A 92 -1.19 -3.72 10.25
CA TYR A 92 -0.71 -4.21 8.96
C TYR A 92 0.58 -3.51 8.51
N SER A 93 0.62 -2.18 8.57
CA SER A 93 1.78 -1.38 8.19
C SER A 93 3.00 -1.71 9.03
N LEU A 94 2.83 -1.82 10.36
CA LEU A 94 3.89 -2.26 11.27
C LEU A 94 4.37 -3.68 10.93
N GLY A 95 3.44 -4.60 10.65
CA GLY A 95 3.76 -5.95 10.25
C GLY A 95 4.58 -6.01 8.96
N ARG A 96 4.24 -5.17 7.98
CA ARG A 96 5.01 -5.01 6.74
C ARG A 96 6.41 -4.48 7.00
N THR A 97 6.57 -3.49 7.87
CA THR A 97 7.90 -2.99 8.26
C THR A 97 8.76 -4.10 8.86
N TYR A 98 8.21 -4.90 9.78
CA TYR A 98 8.93 -6.05 10.32
C TYR A 98 9.29 -7.08 9.26
N HIS A 99 8.35 -7.41 8.36
CA HIS A 99 8.59 -8.33 7.25
C HIS A 99 9.72 -7.87 6.33
N LEU A 100 9.74 -6.60 5.94
CA LEU A 100 10.78 -6.02 5.08
C LEU A 100 12.16 -6.01 5.77
N ASN A 101 12.18 -5.93 7.10
CA ASN A 101 13.39 -6.03 7.90
C ASN A 101 13.80 -7.50 8.16
N GLY A 102 13.09 -8.49 7.62
CA GLY A 102 13.34 -9.91 7.79
C GLY A 102 12.83 -10.50 9.12
N ASP A 103 12.17 -9.68 9.96
CA ASP A 103 11.56 -10.15 11.20
C ASP A 103 10.15 -10.67 10.97
N TYR A 104 10.07 -11.85 10.35
CA TYR A 104 8.79 -12.44 9.96
C TYR A 104 7.91 -12.78 11.17
N GLN A 105 8.49 -13.11 12.32
CA GLN A 105 7.74 -13.45 13.53
C GLN A 105 6.95 -12.24 14.05
N ARG A 106 7.61 -11.09 14.27
CA ARG A 106 6.91 -9.86 14.68
C ARG A 106 6.00 -9.33 13.57
N GLY A 107 6.36 -9.57 12.31
CA GLY A 107 5.51 -9.31 11.15
C GLY A 107 4.17 -10.04 11.24
N ILE A 108 4.21 -11.35 11.48
CA ILE A 108 3.04 -12.21 11.64
C ILE A 108 2.20 -11.77 12.83
N GLU A 109 2.80 -11.53 14.00
CA GLU A 109 2.08 -11.08 15.20
C GLU A 109 1.31 -9.77 14.96
N SER A 110 1.92 -8.83 14.24
CA SER A 110 1.28 -7.56 13.91
C SER A 110 0.16 -7.74 12.88
N MET A 111 0.37 -8.54 11.83
CA MET A 111 -0.67 -8.80 10.84
C MET A 111 -1.84 -9.63 11.37
N LEU A 112 -1.60 -10.51 12.36
CA LEU A 112 -2.67 -11.24 13.05
C LEU A 112 -3.61 -10.28 13.80
N LYS A 113 -3.07 -9.24 14.46
CA LYS A 113 -3.91 -8.19 15.06
C LYS A 113 -4.71 -7.42 14.02
N ALA A 114 -4.12 -7.16 12.85
CA ALA A 114 -4.83 -6.48 11.76
C ALA A 114 -6.06 -7.27 11.31
N VAL A 115 -5.93 -8.60 11.12
CA VAL A 115 -7.07 -9.45 10.71
C VAL A 115 -8.02 -9.82 11.85
N GLU A 116 -7.62 -9.61 13.11
CA GLU A 116 -8.53 -9.70 14.26
C GLU A 116 -9.47 -8.47 14.29
N ILE A 117 -8.95 -7.29 13.96
CA ILE A 117 -9.73 -6.05 13.88
C ILE A 117 -10.59 -6.05 12.61
N ASP A 118 -10.00 -6.41 11.47
CA ASP A 118 -10.70 -6.52 10.18
C ASP A 118 -10.51 -7.91 9.56
N PRO A 119 -11.46 -8.83 9.80
CA PRO A 119 -11.45 -10.17 9.22
C PRO A 119 -11.60 -10.22 7.70
N GLU A 120 -11.90 -9.09 7.05
CA GLU A 120 -12.01 -8.97 5.59
C GLU A 120 -10.79 -8.28 4.95
N PHE A 121 -9.73 -8.01 5.73
CA PHE A 121 -8.52 -7.34 5.26
C PHE A 121 -7.62 -8.25 4.39
N ALA A 122 -7.97 -8.35 3.10
CA ALA A 122 -7.33 -9.26 2.15
C ALA A 122 -5.79 -9.12 2.07
N MET A 123 -5.28 -7.88 2.08
CA MET A 123 -3.85 -7.62 1.99
C MET A 123 -3.06 -8.02 3.24
N ALA A 124 -3.68 -8.00 4.41
CA ALA A 124 -3.07 -8.52 5.62
C ALA A 124 -2.93 -10.05 5.53
N TYR A 125 -3.93 -10.77 5.01
CA TYR A 125 -3.84 -12.20 4.74
C TYR A 125 -2.78 -12.55 3.67
N ARG A 126 -2.69 -11.77 2.59
CA ARG A 126 -1.62 -11.93 1.59
C ARG A 126 -0.23 -11.77 2.22
N SER A 127 -0.06 -10.76 3.07
CA SER A 127 1.21 -10.49 3.74
C SER A 127 1.56 -11.54 4.81
N LEU A 128 0.56 -12.09 5.50
CA LEU A 128 0.70 -13.26 6.37
C LEU A 128 1.20 -14.47 5.57
N ALA A 129 0.61 -14.74 4.41
CA ALA A 129 1.05 -15.83 3.54
C ALA A 129 2.52 -15.69 3.13
N SER A 130 2.95 -14.49 2.74
CA SER A 130 4.35 -14.21 2.43
C SER A 130 5.28 -14.45 3.63
N SER A 131 4.92 -13.94 4.81
CA SER A 131 5.71 -14.12 6.03
C SER A 131 5.80 -15.60 6.44
N TYR A 132 4.68 -16.33 6.39
CA TYR A 132 4.66 -17.77 6.64
C TYR A 132 5.47 -18.56 5.61
N ALA A 133 5.51 -18.13 4.35
CA ALA A 133 6.35 -18.75 3.33
C ALA A 133 7.84 -18.62 3.68
N ASN A 134 8.27 -17.42 4.10
CA ASN A 134 9.66 -17.17 4.49
C ASN A 134 10.08 -17.94 5.75
N MET A 135 9.14 -18.24 6.65
CA MET A 135 9.38 -19.07 7.82
C MET A 135 9.21 -20.58 7.56
N GLY A 136 8.81 -20.99 6.36
CA GLY A 136 8.58 -22.40 6.03
C GLY A 136 7.28 -23.00 6.62
N PHE A 137 6.37 -22.17 7.13
CA PHE A 137 5.09 -22.61 7.71
C PHE A 137 4.03 -22.86 6.63
N GLY A 138 4.18 -23.98 5.93
CA GLY A 138 3.35 -24.38 4.77
C GLY A 138 1.83 -24.38 5.02
N PRO A 139 1.31 -25.00 6.09
CA PRO A 139 -0.13 -25.01 6.38
C PRO A 139 -0.70 -23.61 6.64
N ALA A 140 -0.03 -22.81 7.48
CA ALA A 140 -0.46 -21.45 7.80
C ALA A 140 -0.43 -20.55 6.55
N ARG A 141 0.63 -20.65 5.74
CA ARG A 141 0.72 -20.01 4.42
C ARG A 141 -0.47 -20.36 3.54
N LYS A 142 -0.82 -21.64 3.43
CA LYS A 142 -1.92 -22.11 2.57
C LYS A 142 -3.24 -21.45 3.00
N ASN A 143 -3.54 -21.46 4.29
CA ASN A 143 -4.77 -20.90 4.84
C ASN A 143 -4.85 -19.39 4.61
N ALA A 144 -3.78 -18.65 4.95
CA ALA A 144 -3.74 -17.20 4.76
C ALA A 144 -3.90 -16.81 3.28
N ARG A 145 -3.23 -17.51 2.38
CA ARG A 145 -3.33 -17.26 0.93
C ARG A 145 -4.72 -17.57 0.38
N GLN A 146 -5.34 -18.67 0.83
CA GLN A 146 -6.71 -19.01 0.46
C GLN A 146 -7.67 -17.90 0.89
N LYS A 147 -7.53 -17.42 2.12
CA LYS A 147 -8.38 -16.35 2.66
C LYS A 147 -8.22 -15.03 1.88
N ALA A 148 -6.99 -14.66 1.52
CA ALA A 148 -6.75 -13.51 0.66
C ALA A 148 -7.46 -13.64 -0.69
N PHE A 149 -7.40 -14.83 -1.32
CA PHE A 149 -8.05 -15.09 -2.61
C PHE A 149 -9.58 -15.06 -2.53
N GLU A 150 -10.18 -15.53 -1.43
CA GLU A 150 -11.63 -15.42 -1.18
C GLU A 150 -12.10 -13.97 -1.09
N LEU A 151 -11.23 -13.06 -0.63
CA LEU A 151 -11.53 -11.64 -0.43
C LEU A 151 -11.14 -10.76 -1.64
N ARG A 152 -10.59 -11.35 -2.70
CA ARG A 152 -9.99 -10.61 -3.85
C ARG A 152 -10.97 -9.70 -4.58
N ASP A 153 -12.27 -9.98 -4.51
CA ASP A 153 -13.32 -9.21 -5.18
C ASP A 153 -13.73 -7.96 -4.36
N ARG A 154 -13.11 -7.74 -3.18
CA ARG A 154 -13.39 -6.63 -2.26
C ARG A 154 -12.28 -5.57 -2.22
N VAL A 155 -11.26 -5.72 -3.04
CA VAL A 155 -10.10 -4.82 -3.08
C VAL A 155 -9.98 -4.17 -4.46
N SER A 156 -9.14 -3.14 -4.55
CA SER A 156 -8.80 -2.51 -5.83
C SER A 156 -8.29 -3.53 -6.86
N ASP A 157 -8.42 -3.21 -8.14
CA ASP A 157 -7.93 -4.05 -9.25
C ASP A 157 -6.44 -4.40 -9.08
N ARG A 158 -5.64 -3.44 -8.61
CA ARG A 158 -4.23 -3.62 -8.29
C ARG A 158 -4.02 -4.74 -7.26
N GLU A 159 -4.71 -4.65 -6.14
CA GLU A 159 -4.60 -5.61 -5.04
C GLU A 159 -5.15 -6.98 -5.44
N ARG A 160 -6.25 -7.00 -6.21
CA ARG A 160 -6.81 -8.23 -6.78
C ARG A 160 -5.77 -8.94 -7.65
N PHE A 161 -5.14 -8.25 -8.60
CA PHE A 161 -4.12 -8.85 -9.45
C PHE A 161 -2.91 -9.39 -8.67
N LEU A 162 -2.48 -8.70 -7.61
CA LEU A 162 -1.43 -9.19 -6.72
C LEU A 162 -1.84 -10.48 -5.98
N ILE A 163 -3.08 -10.53 -5.48
CA ILE A 163 -3.62 -11.70 -4.79
C ILE A 163 -3.76 -12.89 -5.75
N GLU A 164 -4.34 -12.66 -6.93
CA GLU A 164 -4.56 -13.68 -7.95
C GLU A 164 -3.25 -14.23 -8.49
N GLY A 165 -2.29 -13.37 -8.82
CA GLY A 165 -0.96 -13.76 -9.28
C GLY A 165 -0.27 -14.68 -8.27
N ASP A 166 -0.24 -14.29 -7.00
CA ASP A 166 0.40 -15.09 -5.94
C ASP A 166 -0.30 -16.44 -5.73
N TYR A 167 -1.64 -16.45 -5.79
CA TYR A 167 -2.45 -17.65 -5.62
C TYR A 167 -2.25 -18.62 -6.79
N TYR A 168 -2.39 -18.16 -8.04
CA TYR A 168 -2.21 -19.00 -9.22
C TYR A 168 -0.76 -19.48 -9.39
N TRP A 169 0.23 -18.65 -9.04
CA TRP A 169 1.63 -19.03 -9.07
C TRP A 169 1.96 -20.15 -8.08
N SER A 170 1.45 -20.05 -6.85
CA SER A 170 1.97 -20.84 -5.71
C SER A 170 0.99 -21.82 -5.06
N ALA A 171 -0.31 -21.70 -5.32
CA ALA A 171 -1.36 -22.61 -4.84
C ALA A 171 -1.77 -23.60 -5.93
N GLU A 172 -2.32 -23.07 -7.03
CA GLU A 172 -2.82 -23.88 -8.16
C GLU A 172 -1.72 -24.25 -9.15
N LYS A 173 -0.65 -23.44 -9.22
CA LYS A 173 0.44 -23.58 -10.20
C LYS A 173 -0.06 -23.51 -11.64
N THR A 174 -1.11 -22.74 -11.88
CA THR A 174 -1.65 -22.42 -13.20
C THR A 174 -0.94 -21.16 -13.71
N PHE A 175 0.26 -21.33 -14.26
CA PHE A 175 1.15 -20.21 -14.59
C PHE A 175 0.56 -19.24 -15.61
N ASP A 176 -0.27 -19.71 -16.55
CA ASP A 176 -0.93 -18.83 -17.53
C ASP A 176 -1.82 -17.78 -16.85
N LYS A 177 -2.61 -18.19 -15.85
CA LYS A 177 -3.43 -17.26 -15.05
C LYS A 177 -2.59 -16.33 -14.18
N ALA A 178 -1.46 -16.83 -13.67
CA ALA A 178 -0.54 -15.99 -12.91
C ALA A 178 0.10 -14.92 -13.81
N ILE A 179 0.49 -15.30 -15.03
CA ILE A 179 0.99 -14.37 -16.06
C ILE A 179 -0.09 -13.34 -16.39
N GLU A 180 -1.32 -13.77 -16.66
CA GLU A 180 -2.44 -12.86 -16.94
C GLU A 180 -2.65 -11.84 -15.81
N ALA A 181 -2.68 -12.29 -14.55
CA ALA A 181 -2.84 -11.40 -13.40
C ALA A 181 -1.67 -10.40 -13.28
N TYR A 182 -0.42 -10.86 -13.39
CA TYR A 182 0.73 -9.96 -13.30
C TYR A 182 0.87 -9.04 -14.52
N SER A 183 0.47 -9.49 -15.71
CA SER A 183 0.39 -8.65 -16.91
C SER A 183 -0.67 -7.56 -16.75
N GLY A 184 -1.86 -7.88 -16.23
CA GLY A 184 -2.87 -6.88 -15.90
C GLY A 184 -2.38 -5.83 -14.90
N LEU A 185 -1.58 -6.25 -13.90
CA LEU A 185 -0.94 -5.31 -12.99
C LEU A 185 0.04 -4.37 -13.70
N LEU A 186 0.85 -4.88 -14.63
CA LEU A 186 1.80 -4.07 -15.41
C LEU A 186 1.10 -3.16 -16.42
N GLU A 187 -0.06 -3.55 -16.95
CA GLU A 187 -0.85 -2.67 -17.82
C GLU A 187 -1.48 -1.51 -17.05
N LEU A 188 -1.93 -1.75 -15.81
CA LEU A 188 -2.44 -0.70 -14.91
C LEU A 188 -1.32 0.17 -14.31
N TYR A 189 -0.12 -0.39 -14.15
CA TYR A 189 1.05 0.26 -13.55
C TYR A 189 2.35 -0.08 -14.33
N PRO A 190 2.51 0.49 -15.54
CA PRO A 190 3.65 0.23 -16.43
C PRO A 190 5.00 0.72 -15.89
#